data_AF-A0A2M9Q6J0-F1
#
_entry.id   AF-A0A2M9Q6J0-F1
#
_cell.length_a   1.000
_cell.length_b   1.000
_cell.length_c   1.000
_cell.angle_alpha   90.00
_cell.angle_beta   90.00
_cell.angle_gamma   90.00
#
_symmetry.space_group_name_H-M   'P 1'
#
loop_
_entity.id
_entity.type
_entity.pdbx_description
1 polymer ?
#
loop_
_entity_poly.entity_id
_entity_poly.type
_entity_poly.pdbx_seq_one_letter_code
_entity_poly.pdbx_strand_id
1 'polypeptide(L)'
;MKLMHVLGIVVLTALLSISGTFLIMKKNYENEGTKRVETESDNVQTISKEDEKEKFVSTVDTSGMGWETPEFSKRVDEWKSGDEPFVGNLVEEVIQEMAHQKVIAKTKEGSIMITPERIDTLIQMVEGNKDKYERRAMSDKYAPYEIYLDILKRWKKGDFSTVDDDHNILMIIQGGKPPEGLATGKASEEQEIDYIFQVFGKEVKEVFGTTEKRN
;
A
#
# COMPACT_ATOMS: atom_id res chain seq x y z
N MET A 1 -12.41 11.67 -49.02
CA MET A 1 -12.04 12.63 -47.96
C MET A 1 -11.54 11.83 -46.76
N LYS A 2 -10.28 12.06 -46.36
CA LYS A 2 -9.57 11.33 -45.29
C LYS A 2 -9.96 11.94 -43.94
N LEU A 3 -10.52 11.16 -43.02
CA LEU A 3 -10.86 11.67 -41.69
C LEU A 3 -10.81 10.59 -40.60
N MET A 4 -9.69 9.88 -40.43
CA MET A 4 -9.49 9.01 -39.25
C MET A 4 -8.00 8.80 -38.94
N HIS A 5 -7.28 9.81 -38.44
CA HIS A 5 -5.90 9.60 -37.92
C HIS A 5 -5.56 10.46 -36.68
N VAL A 6 -6.54 11.04 -35.98
CA VAL A 6 -6.26 11.95 -34.84
C VAL A 6 -6.41 11.30 -33.46
N LEU A 7 -7.09 10.15 -33.34
CA LEU A 7 -7.30 9.51 -32.03
C LEU A 7 -6.12 8.64 -31.54
N GLY A 8 -5.24 8.18 -32.44
CA GLY A 8 -4.09 7.33 -32.10
C GLY A 8 -2.86 8.09 -31.57
N ILE A 9 -2.78 9.41 -31.76
CA ILE A 9 -1.62 10.23 -31.37
C ILE A 9 -1.76 10.78 -29.94
N VAL A 10 -2.99 10.97 -29.45
CA VAL A 10 -3.24 11.52 -28.10
C VAL A 10 -2.91 10.50 -27.00
N VAL A 11 -3.14 9.20 -27.23
CA VAL A 11 -2.78 8.14 -26.26
C VAL A 11 -1.26 7.90 -26.22
N LEU A 12 -0.57 8.01 -27.37
CA LEU A 12 0.89 7.83 -27.42
C LEU A 12 1.65 9.00 -26.78
N THR A 13 1.12 10.22 -26.86
CA THR A 13 1.74 11.41 -26.25
C THR A 13 1.59 11.43 -24.73
N ALA A 14 0.51 10.88 -24.17
CA ALA A 14 0.37 10.70 -22.72
C ALA A 14 1.36 9.66 -22.15
N LEU A 15 1.64 8.57 -22.86
CA LEU A 15 2.61 7.57 -22.40
C LEU A 15 4.06 8.09 -22.47
N LEU A 16 4.38 8.94 -23.45
CA LEU A 16 5.71 9.57 -23.57
C LEU A 16 5.91 10.74 -22.59
N SER A 17 4.85 11.41 -22.14
CA SER A 17 4.98 12.42 -21.09
C SER A 17 5.21 11.78 -19.71
N ILE A 18 4.59 10.62 -19.43
CA ILE A 18 4.78 9.86 -18.19
C ILE A 18 6.22 9.32 -18.07
N SER A 19 6.83 8.85 -19.16
CA SER A 19 8.23 8.40 -19.12
C SER A 19 9.22 9.56 -18.95
N GLY A 20 8.90 10.73 -19.52
CA GLY A 20 9.71 11.94 -19.39
C GLY A 20 9.75 12.48 -17.96
N THR A 21 8.62 12.53 -17.26
CA THR A 21 8.57 12.99 -15.86
C THR A 21 9.24 11.99 -14.90
N PHE A 22 9.08 10.69 -15.14
CA PHE A 22 9.75 9.64 -14.36
C PHE A 22 11.29 9.74 -14.45
N LEU A 23 11.84 10.03 -15.63
CA LEU A 23 13.28 10.25 -15.82
C LEU A 23 13.79 11.51 -15.09
N ILE A 24 13.00 12.59 -15.05
CA ILE A 24 13.37 13.82 -14.34
C ILE A 24 13.39 13.59 -12.82
N MET A 25 12.41 12.84 -12.29
CA MET A 25 12.34 12.53 -10.87
C MET A 25 13.51 11.64 -10.41
N LYS A 26 13.88 10.61 -11.20
CA LYS A 26 15.07 9.78 -10.94
C LYS A 26 16.36 10.59 -10.88
N LYS A 27 16.55 11.53 -11.82
CA LYS A 27 17.77 12.35 -11.90
C LYS A 27 17.91 13.30 -10.70
N ASN A 28 16.80 13.88 -10.23
CA ASN A 28 16.84 14.76 -9.07
C ASN A 28 17.08 14.00 -7.76
N TYR A 29 16.54 12.78 -7.63
CA TYR A 29 16.76 11.92 -6.46
C TYR A 29 18.21 11.39 -6.38
N GLU A 30 18.81 11.01 -7.51
CA GLU A 30 20.22 10.58 -7.58
C GLU A 30 21.19 11.75 -7.30
N ASN A 31 20.82 13.00 -7.61
CA ASN A 31 21.68 14.18 -7.44
C ASN A 31 21.73 14.71 -5.98
N GLU A 32 20.72 14.43 -5.15
CA GLU A 32 20.73 14.80 -3.73
C GLU A 32 21.54 13.83 -2.85
N GLY A 33 21.89 12.65 -3.37
CA GLY A 33 22.66 11.61 -2.66
C GLY A 33 24.18 11.75 -2.71
N THR A 34 24.75 12.69 -3.48
CA THR A 34 26.20 12.77 -3.69
C THR A 34 26.76 14.15 -3.32
N LYS A 35 27.06 14.35 -2.03
CA LYS A 35 27.97 15.42 -1.58
C LYS A 35 28.88 14.95 -0.43
N ARG A 36 30.19 14.90 -0.75
CA ARG A 36 31.40 14.74 0.10
C ARG A 36 31.61 13.31 0.63
N VAL A 37 32.79 12.68 0.48
CA VAL A 37 34.15 13.18 0.72
C VAL A 37 35.15 12.54 -0.27
N GLU A 38 36.01 13.36 -0.88
CA GLU A 38 37.23 12.92 -1.56
C GLU A 38 38.35 12.74 -0.53
N THR A 39 39.03 11.59 -0.57
CA THR A 39 40.46 11.49 -0.21
C THR A 39 41.05 10.24 -0.87
N GLU A 40 42.05 10.46 -1.72
CA GLU A 40 42.80 9.45 -2.49
C GLU A 40 43.74 8.62 -1.59
N SER A 41 43.85 7.30 -1.82
CA SER A 41 45.08 6.66 -2.34
C SER A 41 44.96 5.13 -2.45
N ASP A 42 45.26 4.63 -3.65
CA ASP A 42 45.95 3.38 -4.03
C ASP A 42 45.31 1.97 -3.93
N ASN A 43 44.92 1.50 -5.13
CA ASN A 43 45.43 0.32 -5.85
C ASN A 43 44.70 -1.04 -5.72
N VAL A 44 43.79 -1.25 -6.69
CA VAL A 44 43.49 -2.45 -7.51
C VAL A 44 43.28 -3.80 -6.80
N GLN A 45 42.02 -4.29 -6.82
CA GLN A 45 41.69 -5.49 -7.60
C GLN A 45 40.19 -5.60 -7.94
N THR A 46 39.95 -5.74 -9.23
CA THR A 46 38.70 -5.97 -9.96
C THR A 46 37.85 -7.11 -9.38
N ILE A 47 36.60 -6.81 -9.01
CA ILE A 47 35.44 -7.68 -9.29
C ILE A 47 34.28 -6.76 -9.67
N SER A 48 34.01 -6.70 -10.96
CA SER A 48 32.76 -6.19 -11.53
C SER A 48 31.59 -7.01 -11.00
N LYS A 49 30.94 -6.53 -9.94
CA LYS A 49 29.52 -6.80 -9.74
C LYS A 49 28.80 -5.73 -10.54
N GLU A 50 28.55 -6.03 -11.80
CA GLU A 50 27.44 -5.39 -12.50
C GLU A 50 26.21 -5.71 -11.66
N ASP A 51 25.75 -4.73 -10.90
CA ASP A 51 24.45 -4.75 -10.24
C ASP A 51 23.41 -4.98 -11.34
N GLU A 52 22.96 -6.23 -11.48
CA GLU A 52 21.69 -6.54 -12.13
C GLU A 52 20.63 -5.81 -11.32
N LYS A 53 20.32 -4.56 -11.70
CA LYS A 53 19.11 -3.87 -11.25
C LYS A 53 17.96 -4.79 -11.65
N GLU A 54 17.42 -5.54 -10.68
CA GLU A 54 16.17 -6.26 -10.85
C GLU A 54 15.18 -5.31 -11.50
N LYS A 55 14.65 -5.74 -12.64
CA LYS A 55 13.70 -4.93 -13.40
C LYS A 55 12.50 -4.67 -12.48
N PHE A 56 12.21 -3.39 -12.22
CA PHE A 56 11.06 -2.98 -11.42
C PHE A 56 9.78 -3.70 -11.89
N VAL A 57 9.10 -4.36 -10.95
CA VAL A 57 7.82 -5.03 -11.16
C VAL A 57 6.78 -4.34 -10.28
N SER A 58 5.80 -3.70 -10.91
CA SER A 58 4.63 -3.12 -10.23
C SER A 58 3.86 -4.21 -9.48
N THR A 59 3.31 -3.86 -8.32
CA THR A 59 2.46 -4.73 -7.49
C THR A 59 0.97 -4.52 -7.71
N VAL A 60 0.60 -3.59 -8.61
CA VAL A 60 -0.79 -3.26 -8.93
C VAL A 60 -1.44 -4.43 -9.65
N ASP A 61 -2.63 -4.81 -9.21
CA ASP A 61 -3.43 -5.82 -9.91
C ASP A 61 -4.16 -5.18 -11.10
N THR A 62 -3.69 -5.49 -12.32
CA THR A 62 -4.30 -4.98 -13.57
C THR A 62 -5.47 -5.81 -14.06
N SER A 63 -5.90 -6.85 -13.34
CA SER A 63 -7.07 -7.67 -13.69
C SER A 63 -8.39 -6.89 -13.57
N GLY A 64 -8.37 -5.74 -12.89
CA GLY A 64 -9.51 -4.87 -12.69
C GLY A 64 -10.32 -5.16 -11.42
N MET A 65 -9.84 -6.04 -10.54
CA MET A 65 -10.43 -6.26 -9.21
C MET A 65 -9.81 -5.38 -8.11
N GLY A 66 -8.61 -4.83 -8.34
CA GLY A 66 -7.82 -4.08 -7.34
C GLY A 66 -8.00 -2.57 -7.35
N TRP A 67 -9.10 -2.04 -7.88
CA TRP A 67 -9.37 -0.60 -7.84
C TRP A 67 -9.68 -0.13 -6.42
N GLU A 68 -9.66 1.20 -6.23
CA GLU A 68 -10.13 1.81 -4.98
C GLU A 68 -11.55 1.36 -4.62
N THR A 69 -11.80 1.17 -3.32
CA THR A 69 -13.10 0.88 -2.73
C THR A 69 -13.64 2.18 -2.09
N PRO A 70 -14.28 3.09 -2.85
CA PRO A 70 -14.52 4.45 -2.40
C PRO A 70 -15.61 4.49 -1.34
N GLU A 71 -16.56 3.55 -1.38
CA GLU A 71 -17.63 3.43 -0.39
C GLU A 71 -17.06 3.10 0.99
N PHE A 72 -16.13 2.15 1.09
CA PHE A 72 -15.52 1.77 2.37
C PHE A 72 -14.56 2.85 2.85
N SER A 73 -13.76 3.43 1.94
CA SER A 73 -12.93 4.61 2.24
C SER A 73 -13.76 5.73 2.88
N LYS A 74 -14.86 6.12 2.24
CA LYS A 74 -15.77 7.15 2.75
C LYS A 74 -16.38 6.77 4.10
N ARG A 75 -16.81 5.52 4.27
CA ARG A 75 -17.38 5.05 5.55
C ARG A 75 -16.39 5.13 6.70
N VAL A 76 -15.10 4.84 6.47
CA VAL A 76 -14.06 4.99 7.49
C VAL A 76 -13.81 6.48 7.76
N ASP A 77 -13.69 7.29 6.72
CA ASP A 77 -13.38 8.72 6.83
C ASP A 77 -14.47 9.52 7.55
N GLU A 78 -15.74 9.11 7.40
CA GLU A 78 -16.89 9.77 8.00
C GLU A 78 -17.24 9.24 9.41
N TRP A 79 -16.71 8.06 9.80
CA TRP A 79 -17.04 7.43 11.08
C TRP A 79 -16.53 8.24 12.28
N LYS A 80 -17.35 8.33 13.32
CA LYS A 80 -17.01 9.00 14.58
C LYS A 80 -17.28 8.11 15.78
N SER A 81 -16.55 8.34 16.86
CA SER A 81 -16.81 7.67 18.14
C SER A 81 -18.28 7.80 18.55
N GLY A 82 -18.95 6.66 18.72
CA GLY A 82 -20.37 6.58 19.05
C GLY A 82 -21.26 6.20 17.87
N ASP A 83 -20.77 6.29 16.63
CA ASP A 83 -21.47 5.79 15.45
C ASP A 83 -21.51 4.26 15.44
N GLU A 84 -22.40 3.70 14.63
CA GLU A 84 -22.43 2.25 14.44
C GLU A 84 -21.08 1.75 13.92
N PRO A 85 -20.46 0.77 14.60
CA PRO A 85 -19.22 0.19 14.13
C PRO A 85 -19.49 -0.65 12.88
N PHE A 86 -18.42 -0.94 12.18
CA PHE A 86 -18.45 -1.94 11.14
C PHE A 86 -18.76 -3.30 11.76
N VAL A 87 -19.81 -3.92 11.24
CA VAL A 87 -20.25 -5.28 11.56
C VAL A 87 -20.05 -6.14 10.31
N GLY A 88 -20.27 -7.43 10.42
CA GLY A 88 -19.94 -8.31 9.30
C GLY A 88 -18.44 -8.56 9.25
N ASN A 89 -17.98 -8.84 8.05
CA ASN A 89 -16.57 -8.97 7.73
C ASN A 89 -15.89 -7.63 7.44
N LEU A 90 -16.60 -6.52 7.65
CA LEU A 90 -16.19 -5.23 7.11
C LEU A 90 -14.94 -4.65 7.79
N VAL A 91 -14.71 -4.90 9.09
CA VAL A 91 -13.48 -4.43 9.74
C VAL A 91 -12.28 -5.15 9.15
N GLU A 92 -12.33 -6.48 9.06
CA GLU A 92 -11.24 -7.24 8.47
C GLU A 92 -11.06 -6.96 6.97
N GLU A 93 -12.14 -6.68 6.23
CA GLU A 93 -12.10 -6.26 4.82
C GLU A 93 -11.40 -4.93 4.65
N VAL A 94 -11.74 -3.92 5.46
CA VAL A 94 -11.07 -2.62 5.40
C VAL A 94 -9.59 -2.72 5.74
N ILE A 95 -9.23 -3.44 6.81
CA ILE A 95 -7.82 -3.58 7.20
C ILE A 95 -7.05 -4.39 6.12
N GLN A 96 -7.65 -5.43 5.55
CA GLN A 96 -7.04 -6.26 4.50
C GLN A 96 -6.82 -5.47 3.20
N GLU A 97 -7.81 -4.69 2.74
CA GLU A 97 -7.69 -3.81 1.58
C GLU A 97 -6.68 -2.68 1.79
N MET A 98 -6.51 -2.22 3.03
CA MET A 98 -5.43 -1.31 3.39
C MET A 98 -4.04 -1.94 3.21
N ALA A 99 -3.88 -3.20 3.61
CA ALA A 99 -2.60 -3.91 3.48
C ALA A 99 -2.15 -4.09 2.02
N HIS A 100 -3.05 -4.07 1.04
CA HIS A 100 -2.71 -4.20 -0.39
C HIS A 100 -1.62 -3.23 -0.87
N GLN A 101 -1.58 -2.01 -0.31
CA GLN A 101 -0.56 -1.01 -0.58
C GLN A 101 0.86 -1.48 -0.21
N LYS A 102 0.98 -2.43 0.72
CA LYS A 102 2.24 -2.88 1.34
C LYS A 102 2.61 -4.32 0.99
N VAL A 103 1.81 -5.04 0.20
CA VAL A 103 2.03 -6.47 -0.07
C VAL A 103 2.11 -6.83 -1.56
N ILE A 104 2.91 -7.86 -1.84
CA ILE A 104 2.94 -8.56 -3.13
C ILE A 104 1.90 -9.67 -3.05
N ALA A 105 0.93 -9.64 -3.95
CA ALA A 105 -0.11 -10.65 -4.09
C ALA A 105 -0.50 -10.74 -5.57
N LYS A 106 -0.92 -11.92 -6.02
CA LYS A 106 -1.25 -12.14 -7.43
C LYS A 106 -2.57 -11.44 -7.81
N THR A 107 -3.55 -11.48 -6.92
CA THR A 107 -4.81 -10.74 -7.05
C THR A 107 -5.05 -9.88 -5.82
N LYS A 108 -5.59 -8.69 -6.03
CA LYS A 108 -6.02 -7.77 -4.97
C LYS A 108 -7.47 -7.39 -5.25
N GLU A 109 -8.36 -7.66 -4.30
CA GLU A 109 -9.77 -7.30 -4.41
C GLU A 109 -10.05 -6.06 -3.57
N GLY A 110 -10.28 -4.92 -4.24
CA GLY A 110 -10.47 -3.64 -3.58
C GLY A 110 -9.17 -2.99 -3.11
N SER A 111 -9.24 -1.72 -2.75
CA SER A 111 -8.11 -0.96 -2.21
C SER A 111 -8.60 0.19 -1.35
N ILE A 112 -8.01 0.32 -0.16
CA ILE A 112 -8.23 1.47 0.71
C ILE A 112 -6.87 2.04 1.05
N MET A 113 -6.67 3.32 0.76
CA MET A 113 -5.40 3.98 1.07
C MET A 113 -5.12 3.93 2.58
N ILE A 114 -3.90 3.55 2.96
CA ILE A 114 -3.44 3.68 4.34
C ILE A 114 -3.24 5.16 4.66
N THR A 115 -3.89 5.66 5.70
CA THR A 115 -3.59 6.96 6.31
C THR A 115 -3.52 6.84 7.84
N PRO A 116 -2.73 7.70 8.52
CA PRO A 116 -2.70 7.73 9.98
C PRO A 116 -4.09 7.89 10.61
N GLU A 117 -4.94 8.73 10.01
CA GLU A 117 -6.28 9.02 10.49
C GLU A 117 -7.19 7.79 10.41
N ARG A 118 -7.11 7.01 9.32
CA ARG A 118 -7.89 5.77 9.16
C ARG A 118 -7.47 4.71 10.18
N ILE A 119 -6.16 4.57 10.43
CA ILE A 119 -5.64 3.68 11.47
C ILE A 119 -6.21 4.09 12.83
N ASP A 120 -6.17 5.39 13.17
CA ASP A 120 -6.70 5.91 14.43
C ASP A 120 -8.20 5.71 14.57
N THR A 121 -8.96 5.93 13.50
CA THR A 121 -10.40 5.67 13.45
C THR A 121 -10.72 4.20 13.69
N LEU A 122 -10.02 3.28 13.01
CA LEU A 122 -10.24 1.84 13.18
C LEU A 122 -9.87 1.37 14.59
N ILE A 123 -8.82 1.91 15.20
CA ILE A 123 -8.48 1.64 16.61
C ILE A 123 -9.63 2.05 17.53
N GLN A 124 -10.13 3.28 17.39
CA GLN A 124 -11.25 3.78 18.20
C GLN A 124 -12.51 2.94 18.01
N MET A 125 -12.82 2.58 16.76
CA MET A 125 -13.98 1.75 16.42
C MET A 125 -13.89 0.38 17.08
N VAL A 126 -12.74 -0.29 16.98
CA VAL A 126 -12.53 -1.61 17.57
C VAL A 126 -12.52 -1.55 19.10
N GLU A 127 -11.83 -0.58 19.70
CA GLU A 127 -11.77 -0.43 21.17
C GLU A 127 -13.13 -0.10 21.79
N GLY A 128 -13.94 0.73 21.12
CA GLY A 128 -15.27 1.11 21.58
C GLY A 128 -16.35 0.04 21.39
N ASN A 129 -16.07 -1.03 20.64
CA ASN A 129 -17.09 -2.01 20.24
C ASN A 129 -16.63 -3.48 20.37
N LYS A 130 -15.69 -3.78 21.27
CA LYS A 130 -15.09 -5.13 21.48
C LYS A 130 -16.13 -6.25 21.53
N ASP A 131 -17.19 -6.09 22.30
CA ASP A 131 -18.27 -7.09 22.47
C ASP A 131 -18.95 -7.50 21.15
N LYS A 132 -18.96 -6.61 20.13
CA LYS A 132 -19.54 -6.92 18.82
C LYS A 132 -18.65 -7.85 17.99
N TYR A 133 -17.35 -7.86 18.26
CA TYR A 133 -16.34 -8.65 17.57
C TYR A 133 -16.04 -9.97 18.29
N GLU A 134 -16.21 -10.03 19.61
CA GLU A 134 -16.04 -11.26 20.41
C GLU A 134 -16.96 -12.41 19.94
N ARG A 135 -18.21 -12.08 19.56
CA ARG A 135 -19.20 -13.09 19.12
C ARG A 135 -18.86 -13.81 17.81
N ARG A 136 -17.80 -13.39 17.11
CA ARG A 136 -17.36 -13.94 15.82
C ARG A 136 -16.10 -14.80 15.93
N ALA A 137 -15.64 -15.10 17.14
CA ALA A 137 -14.42 -15.89 17.34
C ALA A 137 -14.50 -17.24 16.61
N MET A 138 -13.62 -17.42 15.61
CA MET A 138 -13.48 -18.67 14.86
C MET A 138 -12.73 -19.76 15.64
N SER A 139 -12.11 -19.40 16.77
CA SER A 139 -11.57 -20.35 17.74
C SER A 139 -11.63 -19.76 19.14
N ASP A 140 -11.66 -20.63 20.14
CA ASP A 140 -11.49 -20.31 21.57
C ASP A 140 -10.16 -19.60 21.89
N LYS A 141 -9.21 -19.60 20.95
CA LYS A 141 -7.86 -19.08 21.15
C LYS A 141 -7.70 -17.58 20.84
N TYR A 142 -8.52 -17.00 19.96
CA TYR A 142 -8.38 -15.59 19.57
C TYR A 142 -9.72 -14.92 19.33
N ALA A 143 -9.95 -13.80 20.01
CA ALA A 143 -11.05 -12.90 19.67
C ALA A 143 -10.62 -12.02 18.46
N PRO A 144 -11.46 -11.86 17.43
CA PRO A 144 -11.09 -11.09 16.24
C PRO A 144 -10.62 -9.65 16.56
N TYR A 145 -11.20 -9.02 17.59
CA TYR A 145 -10.79 -7.67 18.00
C TYR A 145 -9.35 -7.59 18.49
N GLU A 146 -8.81 -8.63 19.14
CA GLU A 146 -7.43 -8.64 19.63
C GLU A 146 -6.45 -8.64 18.45
N ILE A 147 -6.76 -9.43 17.42
CA ILE A 147 -5.98 -9.48 16.17
C ILE A 147 -6.03 -8.11 15.48
N TYR A 148 -7.22 -7.51 15.35
CA TYR A 148 -7.36 -6.20 14.72
C TYR A 148 -6.56 -5.12 15.46
N LEU A 149 -6.64 -5.09 16.80
CA LEU A 149 -5.92 -4.11 17.61
C LEU A 149 -4.41 -4.34 17.58
N ASP A 150 -3.92 -5.58 17.54
CA ASP A 150 -2.50 -5.85 17.40
C ASP A 150 -1.95 -5.26 16.09
N ILE A 151 -2.60 -5.61 14.97
CA ILE A 151 -2.24 -5.12 13.62
C ILE A 151 -2.24 -3.59 13.59
N LEU A 152 -3.38 -2.97 13.94
CA LEU A 152 -3.53 -1.52 13.86
C LEU A 152 -2.57 -0.77 14.80
N LYS A 153 -2.28 -1.30 15.98
CA LYS A 153 -1.34 -0.66 16.93
C LYS A 153 0.12 -0.77 16.48
N ARG A 154 0.49 -1.84 15.75
CA ARG A 154 1.80 -1.92 15.08
C ARG A 154 1.88 -0.93 13.92
N TRP A 155 0.88 -0.92 13.04
CA TRP A 155 0.83 0.00 11.90
C TRP A 155 0.83 1.47 12.32
N LYS A 156 0.14 1.82 13.41
CA LYS A 156 0.17 3.17 14.01
C LYS A 156 1.60 3.62 14.38
N LYS A 157 2.48 2.69 14.72
CA LYS A 157 3.90 2.96 15.03
C LYS A 157 4.79 2.93 13.79
N GLY A 158 4.22 2.76 12.60
CA GLY A 158 4.94 2.56 11.35
C GLY A 158 5.54 1.15 11.21
N ASP A 159 5.16 0.20 12.07
CA ASP A 159 5.65 -1.17 11.98
C ASP A 159 4.77 -2.00 11.04
N PHE A 160 5.25 -2.15 9.81
CA PHE A 160 4.68 -3.01 8.76
C PHE A 160 5.55 -4.25 8.50
N SER A 161 6.42 -4.64 9.44
CA SER A 161 7.38 -5.74 9.23
C SER A 161 6.74 -7.10 8.93
N THR A 162 5.50 -7.31 9.37
CA THR A 162 4.69 -8.53 9.17
C THR A 162 3.39 -8.27 8.39
N VAL A 163 3.32 -7.20 7.59
CA VAL A 163 2.07 -6.78 6.90
C VAL A 163 1.54 -7.82 5.91
N ASP A 164 2.39 -8.68 5.37
CA ASP A 164 2.02 -9.85 4.58
C ASP A 164 1.29 -10.91 5.42
N ASP A 165 1.77 -11.19 6.64
CA ASP A 165 1.08 -12.06 7.58
C ASP A 165 -0.21 -11.42 8.09
N ASP A 166 -0.20 -10.11 8.36
CA ASP A 166 -1.37 -9.33 8.78
C ASP A 166 -2.49 -9.40 7.72
N HIS A 167 -2.14 -9.22 6.45
CA HIS A 167 -3.06 -9.39 5.33
C HIS A 167 -3.66 -10.80 5.30
N ASN A 168 -2.80 -11.82 5.38
CA ASN A 168 -3.19 -13.21 5.23
C ASN A 168 -4.07 -13.69 6.39
N ILE A 169 -3.80 -13.27 7.63
CA ILE A 169 -4.66 -13.62 8.76
C ILE A 169 -6.05 -12.99 8.63
N LEU A 170 -6.15 -11.76 8.14
CA LEU A 170 -7.44 -11.09 7.91
C LEU A 170 -8.24 -11.79 6.79
N MET A 171 -7.58 -12.21 5.72
CA MET A 171 -8.19 -12.99 4.64
C MET A 171 -8.70 -14.35 5.13
N ILE A 172 -7.99 -15.00 6.05
CA ILE A 172 -8.46 -16.22 6.73
C ILE A 172 -9.68 -15.89 7.60
N ILE A 173 -9.66 -14.76 8.32
CA ILE A 173 -10.78 -14.31 9.17
C ILE A 173 -12.07 -14.10 8.35
N GLN A 174 -11.95 -13.67 7.10
CA GLN A 174 -13.09 -13.50 6.19
C GLN A 174 -13.71 -14.82 5.68
N GLY A 175 -13.19 -15.99 6.09
CA GLY A 175 -13.65 -17.30 5.63
C GLY A 175 -12.84 -17.87 4.46
N GLY A 176 -11.69 -17.28 4.15
CA GLY A 176 -10.78 -17.73 3.09
C GLY A 176 -11.21 -17.27 1.70
N LYS A 177 -10.43 -16.38 1.09
CA LYS A 177 -10.52 -16.02 -0.34
C LYS A 177 -9.67 -17.00 -1.18
N PRO A 178 -9.78 -17.00 -2.53
CA PRO A 178 -8.95 -17.84 -3.40
C PRO A 178 -7.45 -17.68 -3.09
N PRO A 179 -6.63 -18.75 -3.21
CA PRO A 179 -5.22 -18.72 -2.83
C PRO A 179 -4.40 -17.67 -3.59
N GLU A 180 -4.87 -17.21 -4.76
CA GLU A 180 -4.29 -16.11 -5.53
C GLU A 180 -4.30 -14.77 -4.78
N GLY A 181 -5.21 -14.59 -3.82
CA GLY A 181 -5.29 -13.40 -2.97
C GLY A 181 -4.26 -13.36 -1.86
N LEU A 182 -3.59 -14.48 -1.53
CA LEU A 182 -2.61 -14.49 -0.45
C LEU A 182 -1.40 -13.61 -0.80
N ALA A 183 -0.95 -12.85 0.19
CA ALA A 183 0.31 -12.14 0.13
C ALA A 183 1.47 -13.15 0.11
N THR A 184 2.36 -13.00 -0.87
CA THR A 184 3.58 -13.81 -1.03
C THR A 184 4.83 -13.06 -0.58
N GLY A 185 4.69 -11.80 -0.19
CA GLY A 185 5.76 -10.98 0.37
C GLY A 185 5.35 -9.52 0.58
N LYS A 186 6.31 -8.71 1.00
CA LYS A 186 6.16 -7.26 1.21
C LYS A 186 6.55 -6.47 -0.02
N ALA A 187 5.79 -5.43 -0.31
CA ALA A 187 6.16 -4.46 -1.33
C ALA A 187 7.40 -3.66 -0.88
N SER A 188 8.28 -3.34 -1.83
CA SER A 188 9.32 -2.34 -1.63
C SER A 188 8.72 -0.93 -1.54
N GLU A 189 9.51 0.04 -1.08
CA GLU A 189 9.10 1.44 -1.07
C GLU A 189 8.72 1.93 -2.47
N GLU A 190 9.51 1.60 -3.50
CA GLU A 190 9.20 1.95 -4.88
C GLU A 190 7.87 1.34 -5.37
N GLN A 191 7.58 0.10 -4.96
CA GLN A 191 6.33 -0.58 -5.30
C GLN A 191 5.12 0.04 -4.59
N GLU A 192 5.27 0.45 -3.34
CA GLU A 192 4.23 1.19 -2.61
C GLU A 192 3.95 2.55 -3.27
N ILE A 193 4.99 3.28 -3.67
CA ILE A 193 4.84 4.58 -4.36
C ILE A 193 4.08 4.41 -5.67
N ASP A 194 4.46 3.43 -6.49
CA ASP A 194 3.75 3.11 -7.72
C ASP A 194 2.30 2.71 -7.43
N TYR A 195 2.05 1.87 -6.43
CA TYR A 195 0.71 1.47 -6.02
C TYR A 195 -0.17 2.68 -5.69
N ILE A 196 0.34 3.58 -4.85
CA ILE A 196 -0.39 4.79 -4.42
C ILE A 196 -0.78 5.64 -5.63
N PHE A 197 0.17 5.84 -6.55
CA PHE A 197 -0.06 6.64 -7.74
C PHE A 197 -1.07 6.00 -8.69
N GLN A 198 -0.91 4.71 -9.00
CA GLN A 198 -1.75 4.01 -9.98
C GLN A 198 -3.17 3.79 -9.47
N VAL A 199 -3.33 3.45 -8.19
CA VAL A 199 -4.64 3.07 -7.63
C VAL A 199 -5.45 4.29 -7.19
N PHE A 200 -4.80 5.29 -6.59
CA PHE A 200 -5.50 6.42 -5.99
C PHE A 200 -5.25 7.76 -6.71
N GLY A 201 -4.35 7.80 -7.69
CA GLY A 201 -4.01 9.04 -8.41
C GLY A 201 -3.38 10.12 -7.52
N LYS A 202 -2.74 9.73 -6.41
CA LYS A 202 -2.17 10.68 -5.44
C LYS A 202 -0.65 10.63 -5.43
N GLU A 203 -0.03 11.77 -5.12
CA GLU A 203 1.39 11.80 -4.82
C GLU A 203 1.65 11.41 -3.36
N VAL A 204 2.75 10.70 -3.09
CA VAL A 204 3.14 10.22 -1.76
C VAL A 204 3.16 11.35 -0.71
N LYS A 205 3.64 12.55 -1.11
CA LYS A 205 3.68 13.75 -0.26
C LYS A 205 2.30 14.22 0.21
N GLU A 206 1.27 13.99 -0.60
CA GLU A 206 -0.12 14.33 -0.28
C GLU A 206 -0.73 13.31 0.67
N VAL A 207 -0.24 12.07 0.64
CA VAL A 207 -0.72 10.96 1.47
C VAL A 207 -0.10 10.97 2.86
N PHE A 208 1.21 11.18 2.97
CA PHE A 208 1.95 11.04 4.23
C PHE A 208 2.50 12.37 4.79
N GLY A 209 2.29 13.49 4.10
CA GLY A 209 2.90 14.77 4.44
C GLY A 209 4.38 14.85 4.05
N THR A 210 4.99 16.03 4.19
CA THR A 210 6.43 16.20 3.96
C THR A 210 7.21 15.47 5.04
N THR A 211 7.95 14.42 4.66
CA THR A 211 9.02 13.82 5.47
C THR A 211 10.21 14.79 5.54
N GLU A 212 10.01 15.95 6.17
CA GLU A 212 11.15 16.70 6.66
C GLU A 212 11.80 15.84 7.76
N LYS A 213 12.99 15.32 7.44
CA LYS A 213 13.86 14.62 8.39
C LYS A 213 13.91 15.45 9.67
N ARG A 214 13.33 14.92 10.74
CA ARG A 214 13.63 15.39 12.10
C ARG A 214 15.09 15.04 12.36
N ASN A 215 15.97 16.01 12.07
CA ASN A 215 17.35 16.02 12.53
C ASN A 215 17.40 16.18 14.04
#